data_AF-A0A531KZW1-F1
#
_entry.id   AF-A0A531KZW1-F1
#
_cell.length_a   1.000
_cell.length_b   1.000
_cell.length_c   1.000
_cell.angle_alpha   90.00
_cell.angle_beta   90.00
_cell.angle_gamma   90.00
#
_symmetry.space_group_name_H-M   'P 1'
#
loop_
_entity.id
_entity.type
_entity.pdbx_description
1 polymer ?
#
loop_
_entity_poly.entity_id
_entity_poly.type
_entity_poly.pdbx_seq_one_letter_code
_entity_poly.pdbx_strand_id
1 'polypeptide(L)'
;MTELHFWSIGQCLILLTLANGVPVIAKKMLGEWLAWPIDGGWLFWDGQPLLGRSKTLRGLVLAITAAAMGGPLVGLDIETGALVGLIAMIGDMLSSFLK
;
A
#
# COMPACT_ATOMS: atom_id res chain seq x y z
N MET A 1 23.42 17.15 -16.18
CA MET A 1 22.82 17.89 -15.06
C MET A 1 21.52 17.17 -14.75
N THR A 2 21.45 16.47 -13.63
CA THR A 2 20.24 15.82 -13.14
C THR A 2 19.27 16.92 -12.74
N GLU A 3 18.44 17.36 -13.68
CA GLU A 3 17.22 18.09 -13.36
C GLU A 3 16.42 17.17 -12.43
N LEU A 4 16.37 17.51 -11.15
CA LEU A 4 15.47 16.83 -10.22
C LEU A 4 14.08 16.99 -10.81
N HIS A 5 13.48 15.90 -11.29
CA HIS A 5 12.11 15.85 -11.79
C HIS A 5 11.14 15.97 -10.61
N PHE A 6 11.17 17.12 -9.91
CA PHE A 6 10.38 17.42 -8.73
C PHE A 6 8.89 17.16 -8.96
N TRP A 7 8.42 17.42 -10.18
CA TRP A 7 7.06 17.10 -10.61
C TRP A 7 6.75 15.60 -10.50
N SER A 8 7.59 14.74 -11.10
CA SER A 8 7.42 13.29 -11.05
C SER A 8 7.53 12.74 -9.63
N ILE A 9 8.43 13.30 -8.82
CA ILE A 9 8.53 12.95 -7.40
C ILE A 9 7.22 13.30 -6.69
N GLY A 10 6.66 14.49 -6.94
CA GLY A 10 5.38 14.92 -6.38
C GLY A 10 4.23 13.99 -6.76
N GLN A 11 4.12 13.62 -8.04
CA GLN A 11 3.13 12.65 -8.53
C GLN A 11 3.24 11.32 -7.77
N CYS A 12 4.45 10.77 -7.66
CA CYS A 12 4.70 9.53 -6.93
C CYS A 12 4.38 9.64 -5.43
N LEU A 13 4.69 10.76 -4.78
CA LEU A 13 4.38 10.98 -3.36
C LEU A 13 2.87 11.04 -3.09
N ILE A 14 2.10 11.63 -4.01
CA ILE A 14 0.63 11.63 -3.92
C ILE A 14 0.10 10.20 -4.01
N LEU A 15 0.55 9.44 -5.01
CA LEU A 15 0.16 8.03 -5.18
C LEU A 15 0.58 7.16 -4.00
N LEU A 16 1.78 7.37 -3.46
CA LEU A 16 2.28 6.69 -2.28
C LEU A 16 1.42 7.00 -1.04
N THR A 17 0.99 8.26 -0.89
CA THR A 17 0.11 8.68 0.19
C THR A 17 -1.26 8.03 0.06
N LEU A 18 -1.83 7.97 -1.15
CA LEU A 18 -3.07 7.26 -1.43
C LEU A 18 -2.96 5.77 -1.11
N ALA A 19 -1.93 5.09 -1.63
CA ALA A 19 -1.71 3.67 -1.43
C ALA A 19 -1.60 3.30 0.07
N ASN A 20 -0.92 4.12 0.87
CA ASN A 20 -0.78 3.88 2.32
C ASN A 20 -2.00 4.32 3.14
N GLY A 21 -2.69 5.38 2.73
CA GLY A 21 -3.82 5.94 3.48
C GLY A 21 -5.10 5.12 3.33
N VAL A 22 -5.36 4.58 2.14
CA VAL A 22 -6.61 3.86 1.82
C VAL A 22 -6.83 2.63 2.70
N PRO A 23 -5.85 1.74 2.96
CA PRO A 23 -6.01 0.62 3.88
C PRO A 23 -6.44 1.03 5.29
N VAL A 24 -5.92 2.16 5.79
CA VAL A 24 -6.25 2.69 7.12
C VAL A 24 -7.69 3.19 7.16
N ILE A 25 -8.12 3.92 6.14
CA ILE A 25 -9.51 4.40 6.01
C ILE A 25 -10.45 3.21 5.86
N ALA A 26 -10.13 2.26 4.98
CA ALA A 26 -10.90 1.04 4.77
C ALA A 26 -11.06 0.23 6.07
N LYS A 27 -10.00 0.12 6.87
CA LYS A 27 -10.07 -0.51 8.20
C LYS A 27 -11.03 0.21 9.14
N LYS A 28 -10.99 1.54 9.17
CA LYS A 28 -11.91 2.33 10.01
C LYS A 28 -13.37 2.23 9.57
N MET A 29 -13.63 2.12 8.26
CA MET A 29 -15.00 2.08 7.72
C MET A 29 -15.61 0.68 7.73
N LEU A 30 -14.85 -0.35 7.34
CA LEU A 30 -15.35 -1.72 7.16
C LEU A 30 -15.01 -2.63 8.35
N GLY A 31 -14.22 -2.16 9.33
CA GLY A 31 -13.78 -2.97 10.47
C GLY A 31 -13.08 -4.26 10.01
N GLU A 32 -13.48 -5.38 10.62
CA GLU A 32 -12.99 -6.74 10.35
C GLU A 32 -13.57 -7.38 9.07
N TRP A 33 -14.46 -6.68 8.35
CA TRP A 33 -15.09 -7.24 7.16
C TRP A 33 -14.06 -7.43 6.04
N LEU A 34 -13.95 -8.67 5.54
CA LEU A 34 -12.90 -9.13 4.60
C LEU A 34 -11.46 -8.86 5.06
N ALA A 35 -11.20 -8.81 6.38
CA ALA A 35 -9.86 -8.58 6.94
C ALA A 35 -8.97 -9.84 6.92
N TRP A 36 -8.92 -10.57 5.80
CA TRP A 36 -8.05 -11.74 5.67
C TRP A 36 -6.58 -11.34 5.74
N PRO A 37 -5.81 -11.87 6.70
CA PRO A 37 -4.40 -11.56 6.84
C PRO A 37 -3.59 -12.12 5.67
N ILE A 38 -2.62 -11.35 5.18
CA ILE A 38 -1.81 -11.73 4.01
C ILE A 38 -0.86 -12.88 4.35
N ASP A 39 -0.37 -12.93 5.59
CA ASP A 39 0.49 -14.00 6.11
C ASP A 39 -0.30 -15.25 6.54
N GLY A 40 -1.62 -15.30 6.30
CA GLY A 40 -2.47 -16.41 6.73
C GLY A 40 -2.59 -16.56 8.25
N GLY A 41 -2.15 -15.57 9.03
CA GLY A 41 -2.11 -15.64 10.49
C GLY A 41 -0.92 -16.43 11.04
N TRP A 42 0.11 -16.68 10.24
CA TRP A 42 1.34 -17.32 10.70
C TRP A 42 2.05 -16.48 11.77
N LEU A 43 2.56 -17.17 12.79
CA LEU A 43 3.36 -16.59 13.84
C LEU A 43 4.84 -16.83 13.54
N PHE A 44 5.67 -15.84 13.84
CA PHE A 44 7.10 -15.94 13.79
C PHE A 44 7.63 -16.62 15.07
N TRP A 45 8.94 -16.89 15.13
CA TRP A 45 9.57 -17.66 16.22
C TRP A 45 9.45 -17.01 17.60
N ASP A 46 9.16 -15.72 17.65
CA ASP A 46 8.88 -14.92 18.85
C ASP A 46 7.39 -14.93 19.27
N GLY A 47 6.54 -15.64 18.52
CA GLY A 47 5.09 -15.73 18.77
C GLY A 47 4.29 -14.52 18.26
N GLN A 48 4.91 -13.58 17.54
CA GLN A 48 4.23 -12.44 16.93
C GLN A 48 3.77 -12.76 15.49
N PRO A 49 2.71 -12.13 14.96
CA PRO A 49 2.30 -12.31 13.56
C PRO A 49 3.38 -11.83 12.58
N LEU A 50 3.66 -12.61 11.54
CA LEU A 50 4.77 -12.38 10.59
C LEU A 50 4.78 -10.99 9.94
N LEU A 51 3.62 -10.52 9.48
CA LEU A 51 3.46 -9.19 8.86
C LEU A 51 2.65 -8.23 9.73
N GLY A 52 2.23 -8.68 10.91
CA GLY A 52 1.31 -7.97 11.80
C GLY A 52 -0.15 -8.07 11.37
N ARG A 53 -1.08 -7.98 12.35
CA ARG A 53 -2.54 -8.11 12.14
C ARG A 53 -3.17 -7.04 11.23
N SER A 54 -2.42 -6.00 10.88
CA SER A 54 -2.93 -4.90 10.05
C SER A 54 -2.77 -5.13 8.55
N LYS A 55 -1.98 -6.13 8.10
CA LYS A 55 -1.76 -6.42 6.68
C LYS A 55 -2.78 -7.41 6.16
N THR A 56 -3.77 -6.88 5.44
CA THR A 56 -4.92 -7.64 4.95
C THR A 56 -4.99 -7.63 3.43
N LEU A 57 -5.51 -8.69 2.82
CA LEU A 57 -5.74 -8.77 1.37
C LEU A 57 -6.66 -7.64 0.87
N ARG A 58 -7.70 -7.31 1.64
CA ARG A 58 -8.56 -6.14 1.37
C ARG A 58 -7.74 -4.86 1.30
N GLY A 59 -6.88 -4.62 2.29
CA GLY A 59 -6.00 -3.44 2.31
C GLY A 59 -5.12 -3.38 1.07
N LEU A 60 -4.46 -4.48 0.72
CA LEU A 60 -3.60 -4.58 -0.46
C LEU A 60 -4.36 -4.26 -1.76
N VAL A 61 -5.50 -4.91 -1.98
CA VAL A 61 -6.31 -4.71 -3.19
C VAL A 61 -6.81 -3.27 -3.29
N LEU A 62 -7.31 -2.70 -2.19
CA LEU A 62 -7.81 -1.33 -2.18
C LEU A 62 -6.68 -0.31 -2.38
N ALA A 63 -5.50 -0.53 -1.80
CA ALA A 63 -4.33 0.33 -2.01
C ALA A 63 -3.91 0.38 -3.48
N ILE A 64 -3.73 -0.80 -4.10
CA ILE A 64 -3.32 -0.90 -5.51
C ILE A 64 -4.38 -0.27 -6.41
N THR A 65 -5.66 -0.60 -6.19
CA THR A 65 -6.76 -0.07 -7.01
C THR A 65 -6.88 1.45 -6.87
N ALA A 66 -6.75 1.99 -5.65
CA ALA A 66 -6.81 3.43 -5.43
C ALA A 66 -5.61 4.16 -6.05
N ALA A 67 -4.40 3.61 -5.97
CA ALA A 67 -3.23 4.19 -6.61
C ALA A 67 -3.33 4.11 -8.15
N ALA A 68 -3.82 3.00 -8.70
CA ALA A 68 -4.08 2.83 -10.13
C ALA A 68 -5.08 3.87 -10.66
N MET A 69 -6.21 4.06 -9.96
CA MET A 69 -7.20 5.09 -10.29
C MET A 69 -6.66 6.51 -10.05
N GLY A 70 -5.76 6.67 -9.09
CA GLY A 70 -5.09 7.94 -8.80
C GLY A 70 -4.07 8.35 -9.86
N GLY A 71 -3.47 7.39 -10.58
CA GLY A 71 -2.47 7.63 -11.63
C GLY A 71 -2.93 8.68 -12.65
N PRO A 72 -4.06 8.46 -13.35
CA PRO A 72 -4.61 9.44 -14.30
C PRO A 72 -4.88 10.81 -13.69
N LEU A 73 -5.27 10.88 -12.41
CA LEU A 73 -5.57 12.15 -11.73
C LEU A 73 -4.31 12.99 -11.48
N VAL A 74 -3.15 12.36 -11.38
CA VAL A 74 -1.87 13.05 -11.25
C VAL A 74 -1.13 13.16 -12.58
N GLY A 75 -1.72 12.73 -13.70
CA GLY A 75 -1.10 12.79 -15.03
C GLY A 75 -0.16 11.63 -15.34
N LEU A 76 -0.33 10.49 -14.66
CA LEU A 76 0.33 9.22 -14.96
C LEU A 76 -0.69 8.22 -15.52
N ASP A 77 -0.23 7.16 -16.14
CA ASP A 77 -1.07 6.06 -16.59
C ASP A 77 -1.52 5.15 -15.42
N ILE A 78 -2.59 4.38 -15.65
CA ILE A 78 -3.17 3.47 -14.64
C ILE A 78 -2.15 2.40 -14.23
N GLU A 79 -1.33 1.92 -15.17
CA GLU A 79 -0.32 0.90 -14.92
C GLU A 79 0.79 1.42 -14.00
N THR A 80 1.33 2.61 -14.26
CA THR A 80 2.27 3.29 -13.35
C THR A 80 1.64 3.49 -11.96
N GLY A 81 0.38 3.93 -11.89
CA GLY A 81 -0.33 4.05 -10.61
C GLY A 81 -0.42 2.73 -9.84
N ALA A 82 -0.76 1.64 -10.54
CA ALA A 82 -0.85 0.31 -9.97
C ALA A 82 0.52 -0.20 -9.48
N LEU A 83 1.58 0.02 -10.26
CA LEU A 83 2.96 -0.35 -9.89
C LEU A 83 3.43 0.42 -8.65
N VAL A 84 3.17 1.73 -8.59
CA VAL A 84 3.50 2.53 -7.40
C VAL A 84 2.75 2.00 -6.18
N GLY A 85 1.45 1.70 -6.31
CA GLY A 85 0.66 1.11 -5.23
C GLY A 85 1.20 -0.24 -4.77
N LEU A 86 1.58 -1.12 -5.70
CA LEU A 86 2.14 -2.43 -5.40
C LEU A 86 3.48 -2.30 -4.66
N ILE A 87 4.42 -1.51 -5.18
CA ILE A 87 5.74 -1.30 -4.58
C ILE A 87 5.61 -0.66 -3.19
N ALA A 88 4.70 0.30 -3.02
CA ALA A 88 4.39 0.90 -1.74
C ALA A 88 3.95 -0.16 -0.71
N MET A 89 3.04 -1.04 -1.08
CA MET A 89 2.55 -2.09 -0.20
C MET A 89 3.61 -3.15 0.10
N ILE A 90 4.47 -3.50 -0.87
CA ILE A 90 5.63 -4.37 -0.63
C ILE A 90 6.57 -3.71 0.38
N GLY A 91 6.91 -2.44 0.20
CA GLY A 91 7.77 -1.69 1.12
C GLY A 91 7.19 -1.61 2.53
N ASP A 92 5.88 -1.36 2.64
CA ASP A 92 5.17 -1.37 3.91
C ASP A 92 5.22 -2.76 4.58
N MET A 93 5.00 -3.85 3.82
CA MET A 93 5.11 -5.22 4.34
C MET A 93 6.52 -5.58 4.81
N LEU A 94 7.54 -5.24 4.01
CA LEU A 94 8.94 -5.43 4.38
C LEU A 94 9.28 -4.63 5.64
N SER A 95 8.81 -3.39 5.75
CA SER A 95 9.00 -2.58 6.96
C SER A 95 8.34 -3.20 8.18
N SER A 96 7.14 -3.81 8.04
CA SER A 96 6.49 -4.51 9.14
C SER A 96 7.18 -5.81 9.53
N PHE A 97 7.76 -6.53 8.58
CA PHE A 97 8.51 -7.76 8.87
C PHE A 97 9.83 -7.49 9.60
N LEU A 98 10.48 -6.36 9.31
CA LEU A 98 11.75 -5.96 9.93
C LEU A 98 11.57 -5.30 11.31
N LYS A 99 10.33 -4.96 11.69
CA LYS A 99 9.97 -4.33 12.97
C LYS A 99 9.56 -5.39 13.98
#